data_AF-A0A846AS55-F1
#
_entry.id   AF-A0A846AS55-F1
#
_cell.length_a   1.000
_cell.length_b   1.000
_cell.length_c   1.000
_cell.angle_alpha   90.00
_cell.angle_beta   90.00
_cell.angle_gamma   90.00
#
_symmetry.space_group_name_H-M   'P 1'
#
loop_
_entity.id
_entity.type
_entity.pdbx_description
1 polymer ?
#
loop_
_entity_poly.entity_id
_entity_poly.type
_entity_poly.pdbx_seq_one_letter_code
_entity_poly.pdbx_strand_id
1 'polypeptide(L)'
;MISLRQDVNDYLTTSPPQKQVSELKDIINALVNIDEEVSEKERLIMGELDGLLSEYISQESNAARYHVIVAPQNERQIQVVTTSLPELTRYQVGEGFAYNNGPFYSKEYADIISDGYRSLNLFSIVTLTLPTEINSINSEDDSTINNE
;
A
#
# COMPACT_ATOMS: atom_id res chain seq x y z
N MET A 1 1.55 11.78 10.77
CA MET A 1 0.71 11.61 9.57
C MET A 1 0.83 10.21 8.99
N ILE A 2 2.04 9.71 8.74
CA ILE A 2 2.28 8.27 8.55
C ILE A 2 1.85 7.47 9.80
N SER A 3 1.97 8.08 10.99
CA SER A 3 1.53 7.50 12.27
C SER A 3 0.07 7.05 12.29
N LEU A 4 -0.90 7.85 11.83
CA LEU A 4 -2.32 7.50 11.95
C LEU A 4 -2.67 6.23 11.16
N ARG A 5 -2.16 6.10 9.93
CA ARG A 5 -2.33 4.87 9.15
C ARG A 5 -1.71 3.68 9.88
N GLN A 6 -0.52 3.84 10.45
CA GLN A 6 0.15 2.77 11.19
C GLN A 6 -0.65 2.39 12.45
N ASP A 7 -1.14 3.37 13.21
CA ASP A 7 -1.94 3.15 14.41
C ASP A 7 -3.23 2.38 14.09
N VAL A 8 -3.91 2.74 12.99
CA VAL A 8 -5.10 2.03 12.52
C VAL A 8 -4.74 0.62 12.06
N ASN A 9 -3.67 0.46 11.28
CA ASN A 9 -3.21 -0.85 10.85
C ASN A 9 -2.87 -1.76 12.05
N ASP A 10 -2.12 -1.25 13.03
CA ASP A 10 -1.78 -1.96 14.25
C ASP A 10 -3.05 -2.34 15.04
N TYR A 11 -4.03 -1.45 15.14
CA TYR A 11 -5.33 -1.78 15.72
C TYR A 11 -6.03 -2.93 14.96
N LEU A 12 -6.06 -2.89 13.63
CA LEU A 12 -6.67 -3.95 12.81
C LEU A 12 -5.94 -5.30 12.96
N THR A 13 -4.62 -5.31 13.19
CA THR A 13 -3.89 -6.57 13.46
C THR A 13 -4.33 -7.26 14.74
N THR A 14 -4.92 -6.52 15.70
CA THR A 14 -5.53 -7.11 16.91
C THR A 14 -6.83 -7.88 16.64
N SER A 15 -7.29 -7.91 15.38
CA SER A 15 -8.52 -8.56 14.93
C SER A 15 -9.79 -8.08 15.66
N PRO A 16 -10.05 -6.75 15.70
CA PRO A 16 -11.23 -6.20 16.33
C PRO A 16 -12.54 -6.63 15.62
N PRO A 17 -13.67 -6.72 16.32
CA PRO A 17 -14.98 -6.97 15.70
C PRO A 17 -15.31 -5.93 14.63
N GLN A 18 -15.87 -6.36 13.49
CA GLN A 18 -16.22 -5.47 12.37
C GLN A 18 -17.09 -4.27 12.78
N LYS A 19 -17.99 -4.47 13.76
CA LYS A 19 -18.80 -3.39 14.32
C LYS A 19 -17.95 -2.25 14.91
N GLN A 20 -16.90 -2.59 15.67
CA GLN A 20 -16.00 -1.58 16.25
C GLN A 20 -15.21 -0.84 15.17
N VAL A 21 -14.83 -1.54 14.10
CA VAL A 21 -14.14 -0.92 12.96
C VAL A 21 -15.06 0.04 12.20
N SER A 22 -16.34 -0.30 12.04
CA SER A 22 -17.35 0.60 11.48
C SER A 22 -17.54 1.84 12.35
N GLU A 23 -17.67 1.66 13.66
CA GLU A 23 -17.81 2.79 14.60
C GLU A 23 -16.57 3.69 14.59
N LEU A 24 -15.37 3.12 14.50
CA LEU A 24 -14.13 3.87 14.34
C LEU A 24 -14.13 4.70 13.05
N LYS A 25 -14.55 4.10 11.92
CA LYS A 25 -14.69 4.79 10.64
C LYS A 25 -15.63 5.99 10.75
N ASP A 26 -16.77 5.83 11.41
CA ASP A 26 -17.74 6.90 11.61
C ASP A 26 -17.18 8.04 12.49
N ILE A 27 -16.44 7.71 13.54
CA ILE A 27 -15.79 8.69 14.42
C ILE A 27 -14.72 9.48 13.65
N ILE A 28 -13.84 8.80 12.89
CA ILE A 28 -12.80 9.46 12.10
C ILE A 28 -13.45 10.43 11.10
N ASN A 29 -14.50 9.99 10.40
CA ASN A 29 -15.26 10.84 9.48
C ASN A 29 -15.87 12.06 10.18
N ALA A 30 -16.46 11.88 11.37
CA ALA A 30 -17.01 13.00 12.13
C ALA A 30 -15.95 14.01 12.56
N LEU A 31 -14.75 13.55 12.95
CA LEU A 31 -13.64 14.40 13.36
C LEU A 31 -13.07 15.22 12.20
N VAL A 32 -12.94 14.62 11.02
CA VAL A 32 -12.41 15.30 9.83
C VAL A 32 -13.37 16.36 9.29
N ASN A 33 -14.67 16.22 9.53
CA ASN A 33 -15.68 17.17 9.06
C ASN A 33 -16.10 18.19 10.13
N ILE A 34 -15.46 18.22 11.30
CA ILE A 34 -15.94 18.99 12.46
C ILE A 34 -15.92 20.51 12.25
N ASP A 35 -14.96 21.00 11.48
CA ASP A 35 -14.77 22.41 11.16
C ASP A 35 -15.31 22.81 9.78
N GLU A 36 -16.05 21.91 9.13
CA GLU A 36 -16.61 22.07 7.79
C GLU A 36 -15.56 22.35 6.68
N GLU A 37 -14.26 22.20 6.95
CA GLU A 37 -13.16 22.45 6.01
C GLU A 37 -12.18 21.27 5.95
N VAL A 38 -12.32 20.41 4.93
CA VAL A 38 -11.38 19.29 4.75
C VAL A 38 -10.15 19.73 3.98
N SER A 39 -8.98 19.70 4.61
CA SER A 39 -7.70 19.99 3.96
C SER A 39 -7.32 18.92 2.92
N GLU A 40 -6.41 19.26 1.99
CA GLU A 40 -5.88 18.29 1.02
C GLU A 40 -5.22 17.09 1.69
N LYS A 41 -4.52 17.37 2.78
CA LYS A 41 -3.84 16.39 3.61
C LYS A 41 -4.84 15.40 4.24
N GLU A 42 -5.98 15.90 4.71
CA GLU A 42 -7.05 15.10 5.29
C GLU A 42 -7.78 14.27 4.25
N ARG A 43 -8.09 14.84 3.08
CA ARG A 43 -8.67 14.06 1.98
C ARG A 43 -7.78 12.88 1.58
N LEU A 44 -6.48 13.11 1.52
CA LEU A 44 -5.50 12.09 1.18
C LEU A 44 -5.49 10.94 2.19
N ILE A 45 -5.37 11.23 3.49
CA ILE A 45 -5.34 10.19 4.53
C ILE A 45 -6.69 9.49 4.64
N MET A 46 -7.80 10.21 4.44
CA MET A 46 -9.14 9.63 4.44
C MET A 46 -9.32 8.62 3.32
N GLY A 47 -8.85 8.92 2.10
CA GLY A 47 -8.91 7.97 1.00
C GLY A 47 -8.13 6.68 1.29
N GLU A 48 -6.98 6.78 1.96
CA GLU A 48 -6.20 5.61 2.39
C GLU A 48 -6.91 4.81 3.50
N LEU A 49 -7.42 5.48 4.53
CA LEU A 49 -8.09 4.85 5.66
C LEU A 49 -9.43 4.22 5.26
N ASP A 50 -10.19 4.87 4.37
CA ASP A 50 -11.46 4.34 3.87
C ASP A 50 -11.25 3.01 3.16
N GLY A 51 -10.21 2.91 2.32
CA GLY A 51 -9.88 1.65 1.66
C GLY A 51 -9.43 0.58 2.66
N LEU A 52 -8.54 0.92 3.59
CA LEU A 52 -8.04 0.00 4.63
C LEU A 52 -9.15 -0.56 5.51
N LEU A 53 -10.02 0.32 6.02
CA LEU A 53 -11.13 -0.05 6.89
C LEU A 53 -12.21 -0.82 6.13
N SER A 54 -12.52 -0.41 4.89
CA SER A 54 -13.55 -1.07 4.09
C SER A 54 -13.13 -2.49 3.70
N GLU A 55 -11.86 -2.71 3.34
CA GLU A 55 -11.31 -4.04 3.08
C GLU A 55 -11.44 -4.95 4.32
N TYR A 56 -11.12 -4.43 5.51
CA TYR A 56 -11.23 -5.20 6.74
C TYR A 56 -12.68 -5.60 7.04
N ILE A 57 -13.64 -4.71 6.79
CA ILE A 57 -15.07 -4.95 7.03
C ILE A 57 -15.65 -5.89 5.97
N SER A 58 -15.40 -5.64 4.69
CA SER A 58 -15.98 -6.42 3.59
C SER A 58 -15.34 -7.80 3.44
N GLN A 59 -14.08 -7.96 3.86
CA GLN A 59 -13.24 -9.12 3.51
C GLN A 59 -13.15 -9.37 2.00
N GLU A 60 -13.51 -8.38 1.17
CA GLU A 60 -13.49 -8.47 -0.29
C GLU A 60 -12.32 -7.69 -0.86
N SER A 61 -11.45 -8.40 -1.57
CA SER A 61 -10.22 -7.92 -2.21
C SER A 61 -10.46 -7.16 -3.54
N ASN A 62 -11.54 -6.39 -3.65
CA ASN A 62 -11.87 -5.69 -4.90
C ASN A 62 -11.25 -4.28 -5.02
N ALA A 63 -10.63 -3.77 -3.95
CA ALA A 63 -9.96 -2.48 -3.99
C ALA A 63 -8.59 -2.58 -4.69
N ALA A 64 -8.25 -1.57 -5.50
CA ALA A 64 -6.92 -1.45 -6.09
C ALA A 64 -5.87 -1.32 -4.97
N ARG A 65 -4.89 -2.23 -4.96
CA ARG A 65 -3.78 -2.23 -4.00
C ARG A 65 -2.53 -1.67 -4.65
N TYR A 66 -2.06 -0.55 -4.15
CA TYR A 66 -0.84 0.09 -4.60
C TYR A 66 0.32 -0.34 -3.71
N HIS A 67 1.46 -0.59 -4.33
CA HIS A 67 2.69 -1.01 -3.69
C HIS A 67 3.77 -0.01 -4.04
N VAL A 68 4.49 0.48 -3.03
CA VAL A 68 5.67 1.31 -3.22
C VAL A 68 6.88 0.39 -3.21
N ILE A 69 7.63 0.40 -4.31
CA ILE A 69 8.85 -0.36 -4.46
C ILE A 69 10.03 0.58 -4.31
N VAL A 70 11.05 0.12 -3.61
CA VAL A 70 12.32 0.81 -3.42
C VAL A 70 13.45 -0.10 -3.86
N ALA A 71 14.28 0.36 -4.79
CA ALA A 71 15.41 -0.40 -5.33
C ALA A 71 16.73 0.33 -5.04
N PRO A 72 17.48 -0.07 -4.00
CA PRO A 72 18.81 0.46 -3.75
C PRO A 72 19.79 0.10 -4.87
N GLN A 73 20.60 1.07 -5.29
CA GLN A 73 21.61 0.95 -6.35
C GLN A 73 23.03 0.78 -5.80
N ASN A 74 23.26 1.01 -4.51
CA ASN A 74 24.59 0.88 -3.88
C ASN A 74 24.49 0.53 -2.39
N GLU A 75 25.61 0.08 -1.80
CA GLU A 75 25.70 -0.33 -0.38
C GLU A 75 25.27 0.76 0.61
N ARG A 76 25.55 2.04 0.32
CA ARG A 76 25.10 3.14 1.19
C ARG A 76 23.58 3.24 1.23
N GLN A 77 22.92 3.12 0.08
CA GLN A 77 21.45 3.11 0.01
C GLN A 77 20.85 1.89 0.70
N ILE A 78 21.50 0.71 0.59
CA ILE A 78 21.10 -0.48 1.33
C ILE A 78 21.15 -0.22 2.84
N GLN A 79 22.22 0.41 3.31
CA GLN A 79 22.37 0.74 4.73
C GLN A 79 21.34 1.77 5.22
N VAL A 80 21.00 2.77 4.40
CA VAL A 80 19.92 3.72 4.70
C VAL A 80 18.60 2.99 4.88
N VAL A 81 18.25 2.09 3.95
CA VAL A 81 17.01 1.31 4.03
C VAL A 81 16.99 0.44 5.27
N THR A 82 18.05 -0.32 5.55
CA THR A 82 18.06 -1.26 6.69
C THR A 82 18.12 -0.56 8.05
N THR A 83 18.65 0.67 8.12
CA THR A 83 18.80 1.39 9.39
C THR A 83 17.61 2.31 9.68
N SER A 84 17.05 2.94 8.64
CA SER A 84 16.09 4.03 8.82
C SER A 84 14.66 3.67 8.43
N LEU A 85 14.45 2.58 7.69
CA LEU A 85 13.14 2.23 7.10
C LEU A 85 12.74 0.80 7.48
N PRO A 86 12.42 0.53 8.76
CA PRO A 86 12.05 -0.81 9.23
C PRO A 86 10.72 -1.32 8.65
N GLU A 87 9.88 -0.43 8.13
CA GLU A 87 8.61 -0.78 7.50
C GLU A 87 8.77 -1.43 6.11
N LEU A 88 9.97 -1.34 5.52
CA LEU A 88 10.26 -1.89 4.20
C LEU A 88 10.58 -3.39 4.27
N THR A 89 9.78 -4.19 3.58
CA THR A 89 10.01 -5.64 3.46
C THR A 89 10.88 -5.94 2.25
N ARG A 90 12.01 -6.62 2.47
CA ARG A 90 12.92 -7.05 1.38
C ARG A 90 12.34 -8.26 0.64
N TYR A 91 12.41 -8.24 -0.69
CA TYR A 91 12.03 -9.36 -1.55
C TYR A 91 12.97 -9.49 -2.76
N GLN A 92 13.04 -10.68 -3.34
CA GLN A 92 13.90 -10.98 -4.48
C GLN A 92 13.22 -10.57 -5.79
N VAL A 93 13.95 -9.94 -6.71
CA VAL A 93 13.45 -9.54 -8.04
C VAL A 93 14.51 -9.86 -9.08
N GLY A 94 14.26 -10.85 -9.93
CA GLY A 94 15.26 -11.38 -10.86
C GLY A 94 16.53 -11.82 -10.12
N GLU A 95 17.69 -11.33 -10.57
CA GLU A 95 18.99 -11.57 -9.93
C GLU A 95 19.31 -10.62 -8.77
N GLY A 96 18.45 -9.61 -8.54
CA GLY A 96 18.63 -8.59 -7.51
C GLY A 96 17.63 -8.70 -6.36
N PHE A 97 17.56 -7.65 -5.57
CA PHE A 97 16.56 -7.49 -4.51
C PHE A 97 15.98 -6.08 -4.53
N ALA A 98 14.73 -5.99 -4.10
CA ALA A 98 14.04 -4.74 -3.89
C ALA A 98 13.37 -4.76 -2.51
N TYR A 99 12.84 -3.63 -2.11
CA TYR A 99 12.05 -3.46 -0.90
C TYR A 99 10.66 -3.00 -1.25
N ASN A 100 9.67 -3.45 -0.49
CA ASN A 100 8.29 -3.05 -0.66
C ASN A 100 7.72 -2.44 0.63
N ASN A 101 6.93 -1.37 0.47
CA ASN A 101 5.98 -0.89 1.45
C ASN A 101 4.57 -0.98 0.83
N GLY A 102 3.61 -1.52 1.57
CA GLY A 102 2.22 -1.69 1.11
C GLY A 102 1.55 -2.93 1.69
N PRO A 103 0.31 -3.24 1.23
CA PRO A 103 -0.46 -2.51 0.22
C PRO A 103 -1.02 -1.16 0.73
N PHE A 104 -1.18 -0.20 -0.16
CA PHE A 104 -1.89 1.07 0.01
C PHE A 104 -3.19 1.04 -0.79
N TYR A 105 -4.20 1.78 -0.35
CA TYR A 105 -5.53 1.84 -0.99
C TYR A 105 -5.76 3.13 -1.78
N SER A 106 -4.90 4.14 -1.58
CA SER A 106 -4.88 5.37 -2.38
C SER A 106 -3.59 5.50 -3.18
N LYS A 107 -3.73 5.73 -4.50
CA LYS A 107 -2.59 6.00 -5.40
C LYS A 107 -1.83 7.25 -4.97
N GLU A 108 -2.56 8.33 -4.69
CA GLU A 108 -1.99 9.61 -4.27
C GLU A 108 -1.21 9.47 -2.97
N TYR A 109 -1.71 8.65 -2.04
CA TYR A 109 -1.03 8.35 -0.79
C TYR A 109 0.27 7.58 -1.06
N ALA A 110 0.21 6.55 -1.91
CA ALA A 110 1.39 5.78 -2.32
C ALA A 110 2.43 6.64 -3.05
N ASP A 111 2.00 7.59 -3.89
CA ASP A 111 2.88 8.53 -4.58
C ASP A 111 3.63 9.43 -3.58
N ILE A 112 2.94 9.95 -2.55
CA ILE A 112 3.57 10.76 -1.49
C ILE A 112 4.59 9.95 -0.68
N ILE A 113 4.29 8.69 -0.37
CA ILE A 113 5.26 7.79 0.29
C ILE A 113 6.48 7.55 -0.62
N SER A 114 6.25 7.31 -1.91
CA SER A 114 7.32 7.13 -2.90
C SER A 114 8.20 8.38 -3.02
N ASP A 115 7.61 9.57 -3.03
CA ASP A 115 8.34 10.85 -3.02
C ASP A 115 9.16 11.04 -1.74
N GLY A 116 8.64 10.59 -0.59
CA GLY A 116 9.39 10.51 0.66
C GLY A 116 10.68 9.70 0.50
N TYR A 117 10.62 8.52 -0.13
CA TYR A 117 11.81 7.71 -0.39
C TYR A 117 12.75 8.34 -1.41
N ARG A 118 12.22 8.98 -2.46
CA ARG A 118 13.03 9.72 -3.44
C ARG A 118 13.80 10.87 -2.81
N SER A 119 13.23 11.54 -1.80
CA SER A 119 13.92 12.59 -1.04
C SER A 119 15.14 12.08 -0.25
N LEU A 120 15.21 10.78 0.03
CA LEU A 120 16.35 10.09 0.63
C LEU A 120 17.38 9.60 -0.40
N ASN A 121 17.29 10.07 -1.65
CA ASN A 121 18.09 9.60 -2.79
C ASN A 121 17.93 8.10 -3.07
N LEU A 122 16.75 7.54 -2.82
CA LEU A 122 16.40 6.16 -3.17
C LEU A 122 15.58 6.14 -4.45
N PHE A 123 15.82 5.15 -5.32
CA PHE A 123 14.94 4.92 -6.45
C PHE A 123 13.64 4.26 -5.94
N SER A 124 12.49 4.88 -6.24
CA SER A 124 11.19 4.36 -5.84
C SER A 124 10.12 4.55 -6.92
N ILE A 125 9.19 3.59 -7.02
CA ILE A 125 8.07 3.58 -7.96
C ILE A 125 6.79 3.05 -7.28
N VAL A 126 5.63 3.43 -7.80
CA VAL A 126 4.31 2.92 -7.38
C VAL A 126 3.79 1.94 -8.45
N THR A 127 3.29 0.79 -8.02
CA THR A 127 2.75 -0.27 -8.89
C THR A 127 1.50 -0.91 -8.28
N LEU A 128 0.67 -1.56 -9.09
CA LEU A 128 -0.49 -2.33 -8.63
C LEU A 128 -0.15 -3.79 -8.29
N THR A 129 1.01 -4.28 -8.75
CA THR A 129 1.47 -5.64 -8.54
C THR A 129 2.94 -5.66 -8.19
N LEU A 130 3.35 -6.60 -7.33
CA LEU A 130 4.76 -6.82 -7.06
C LEU A 130 5.41 -7.48 -8.29
N PRO A 131 6.57 -7.00 -8.78
CA PRO A 131 7.27 -7.50 -9.98
C PRO A 131 7.62 -9.01 -9.96
N THR A 132 7.47 -9.68 -8.82
CA THR A 132 7.69 -11.10 -8.65
C THR A 132 6.52 -11.99 -9.10
N GLU A 133 5.34 -11.43 -9.39
CA GLU A 133 4.14 -12.18 -9.78
C GLU A 133 3.91 -12.28 -11.30
N ILE A 134 4.91 -11.98 -12.15
CA ILE A 134 4.77 -12.13 -13.62
C ILE A 134 5.08 -13.56 -14.07
N ASN A 135 4.58 -14.58 -13.37
CA ASN A 135 4.74 -15.99 -13.78
C ASN A 135 3.49 -16.84 -13.52
N SER A 136 2.29 -16.33 -13.76
CA SER A 136 1.08 -17.18 -13.81
C SER A 136 -0.02 -16.71 -14.78
N ILE A 137 0.25 -15.80 -15.72
CA ILE A 137 -0.70 -15.49 -16.80
C ILE A 137 -0.03 -15.86 -18.12
N ASN A 138 -0.05 -17.15 -18.45
CA ASN A 138 0.04 -17.70 -19.82
C ASN A 138 -0.02 -19.23 -19.74
N SER A 139 -1.19 -19.78 -19.43
CA SER A 139 -1.51 -21.17 -19.77
C SER A 139 -3.03 -21.39 -19.74
N GLU A 140 -3.77 -20.73 -20.64
CA GLU A 140 -5.12 -21.15 -21.04
C GLU A 140 -5.55 -20.28 -22.23
N ASP A 141 -5.10 -20.66 -23.42
CA ASP A 141 -5.86 -20.57 -24.68
C ASP A 141 -4.99 -21.14 -25.82
N ASP A 142 -4.74 -22.45 -25.77
CA ASP A 142 -4.48 -23.22 -26.99
C ASP A 142 -5.19 -24.58 -26.87
N SER A 143 -6.51 -24.54 -27.00
CA SER A 143 -7.25 -25.71 -27.45
C SER A 143 -8.54 -25.29 -28.15
N THR A 144 -8.74 -25.84 -29.35
CA THR A 144 -9.87 -25.66 -30.27
C THR A 144 -9.67 -24.42 -31.16
N ILE A 145 -9.31 -24.55 -32.44
CA ILE A 145 -10.23 -24.97 -33.51
C ILE A 145 -9.53 -25.92 -34.49
N ASN A 146 -9.99 -27.17 -34.50
CA ASN A 146 -10.00 -28.00 -35.70
C ASN A 146 -10.82 -27.28 -36.77
N ASN A 147 -10.27 -27.07 -37.97
CA ASN A 147 -11.06 -27.08 -39.20
C ASN A 147 -10.16 -27.32 -40.43
N GLU A 148 -10.61 -28.30 -41.22
CA GLU A 148 -10.17 -28.79 -42.54
C GLU A 148 -9.08 -29.88 -42.60
#